data_AF-A0A1F3ECQ3-F1
#
_entry.id   AF-A0A1F3ECQ3-F1
#
_cell.length_a   1.000
_cell.length_b   1.000
_cell.length_c   1.000
_cell.angle_alpha   90.00
_cell.angle_beta   90.00
_cell.angle_gamma   90.00
#
_symmetry.space_group_name_H-M   'P 1'
#
loop_
_entity.id
_entity.type
_entity.pdbx_description
1 polymer ?
#
loop_
_entity_poly.entity_id
_entity_poly.type
_entity_poly.pdbx_seq_one_letter_code
_entity_poly.pdbx_strand_id
1 'polypeptide(L)'
;MNFYYGLGILISCYIIFLIWLFHERPADLSVKDLRISKRQFVLAGLQWCQQNLGTTKHRYDLKIYYYRNSNFGGKFQSCNKQIIIYIYPDLKLTNLTDTIIHEYVHHLQFSDKSVERDYNKKLAEVGYWENPYEQEARKIASQNRNECLVWILRHNRLC
;
A
#
# COMPACT_ATOMS: atom_id res chain seq x y z
N MET A 1 -45.55 25.37 -0.82
CA MET A 1 -44.39 25.46 -1.74
C MET A 1 -43.04 25.52 -1.04
N ASN A 2 -42.88 26.19 0.11
CA ASN A 2 -41.56 26.38 0.76
C ASN A 2 -40.87 25.13 1.35
N PHE A 3 -41.61 24.06 1.67
CA PHE A 3 -41.03 22.86 2.29
C PHE A 3 -40.19 22.02 1.31
N TYR A 4 -40.59 21.96 0.04
CA TYR A 4 -39.89 21.19 -1.00
C TYR A 4 -38.53 21.81 -1.38
N TYR A 5 -38.40 23.14 -1.31
CA TYR A 5 -37.14 23.83 -1.56
C TYR A 5 -36.10 23.56 -0.47
N GLY A 6 -36.51 23.52 0.81
CA GLY A 6 -35.60 23.21 1.93
C GLY A 6 -35.07 21.79 1.87
N LEU A 7 -35.92 20.81 1.53
CA LEU A 7 -35.52 19.41 1.41
C LEU A 7 -34.57 19.19 0.21
N GLY A 8 -34.82 19.86 -0.91
CA GLY A 8 -33.94 19.82 -2.09
C GLY A 8 -32.54 20.37 -1.83
N ILE A 9 -32.42 21.43 -1.02
CA ILE A 9 -31.13 22.01 -0.62
C ILE A 9 -30.34 21.07 0.29
N LEU A 10 -31.00 20.39 1.24
CA LEU A 10 -30.32 19.43 2.13
C LEU A 10 -29.82 18.20 1.36
N ILE A 11 -30.61 17.69 0.41
CA ILE A 11 -30.20 16.55 -0.44
C ILE A 11 -29.04 16.95 -1.35
N SER A 12 -29.08 18.15 -1.95
CA SER A 12 -27.98 18.62 -2.80
C SER A 12 -26.70 18.90 -2.00
N CYS A 13 -26.78 19.48 -0.80
CA CYS A 13 -25.63 19.60 0.10
C CYS A 13 -25.07 18.23 0.52
N TYR A 14 -25.93 17.25 0.80
CA TYR A 14 -25.50 15.89 1.12
C TYR A 14 -24.83 15.21 -0.08
N ILE A 15 -25.36 15.37 -1.29
CA ILE A 15 -24.75 14.86 -2.52
C ILE A 15 -23.42 15.55 -2.80
N ILE A 16 -23.31 16.87 -2.63
CA ILE A 16 -22.04 17.60 -2.78
C ILE A 16 -21.03 17.15 -1.71
N PHE A 17 -21.46 16.91 -0.48
CA PHE A 17 -20.62 16.35 0.59
C PHE A 17 -20.16 14.93 0.27
N LEU A 18 -21.03 14.08 -0.27
CA LEU A 18 -20.68 12.75 -0.75
C LEU A 18 -19.73 12.81 -1.96
N ILE A 19 -19.97 13.71 -2.91
CA ILE A 19 -19.06 13.94 -4.04
C ILE A 19 -17.72 14.41 -3.53
N TRP A 20 -17.66 15.36 -2.59
CA TRP A 20 -16.42 15.83 -1.98
C TRP A 20 -15.67 14.72 -1.23
N LEU A 21 -16.40 13.88 -0.48
CA LEU A 21 -15.87 12.65 0.13
C LEU A 21 -15.30 11.66 -0.90
N PHE A 22 -15.89 11.59 -2.09
CA PHE A 22 -15.46 10.68 -3.16
C PHE A 22 -14.45 11.30 -4.14
N HIS A 23 -14.31 12.63 -4.19
CA HIS A 23 -13.57 13.34 -5.24
C HIS A 23 -12.07 13.45 -4.96
N GLU A 24 -11.61 13.40 -3.71
CA GLU A 24 -10.19 13.27 -3.41
C GLU A 24 -9.74 11.81 -3.38
N ARG A 25 -9.97 11.06 -4.45
CA ARG A 25 -9.27 9.78 -4.62
C ARG A 25 -7.85 10.08 -5.09
N PRO A 26 -6.80 9.82 -4.29
CA PRO A 26 -5.40 9.95 -4.73
C PRO A 26 -5.00 8.92 -5.81
N ALA A 27 -5.97 8.27 -6.46
CA ALA A 27 -5.79 7.18 -7.42
C ALA A 27 -5.01 7.62 -8.68
N ASP A 28 -5.10 8.89 -9.05
CA ASP A 28 -4.46 9.40 -10.26
C ASP A 28 -3.06 9.95 -10.02
N LEU A 29 -2.68 10.20 -8.77
CA LEU A 29 -1.35 10.71 -8.43
C LEU A 29 -0.27 9.67 -8.72
N SER A 30 0.85 10.15 -9.24
CA SER A 30 2.04 9.38 -9.50
C SER A 30 3.22 9.88 -8.67
N VAL A 31 4.30 9.13 -8.66
CA VAL A 31 5.51 9.45 -7.89
C VAL A 31 6.08 10.83 -8.23
N LYS A 32 6.01 11.27 -9.49
CA LYS A 32 6.48 12.60 -9.90
C LYS A 32 5.66 13.75 -9.29
N ASP A 33 4.45 13.48 -8.84
CA ASP A 33 3.55 14.46 -8.23
C ASP A 33 3.75 14.58 -6.70
N LEU A 34 4.66 13.78 -6.13
CA LEU A 34 4.96 13.80 -4.70
C LEU A 34 5.62 15.12 -4.28
N ARG A 35 5.07 15.74 -3.24
CA ARG A 35 5.69 16.88 -2.54
C ARG A 35 6.78 16.47 -1.56
N ILE A 36 6.76 15.20 -1.11
CA ILE A 36 7.78 14.62 -0.24
C ILE A 36 8.77 13.77 -1.04
N SER A 37 9.93 13.49 -0.44
CA SER A 37 10.86 12.56 -1.05
C SER A 37 10.26 11.15 -1.17
N LYS A 38 10.63 10.44 -2.24
CA LYS A 38 10.27 9.03 -2.46
C LYS A 38 10.59 8.15 -1.25
N ARG A 39 11.71 8.43 -0.57
CA ARG A 39 12.12 7.70 0.64
C ARG A 39 11.18 7.98 1.82
N GLN A 40 10.81 9.24 2.05
CA GLN A 40 9.82 9.59 3.09
C GLN A 40 8.48 8.90 2.85
N PHE A 41 8.01 8.84 1.60
CA PHE A 41 6.79 8.12 1.25
C PHE A 41 6.85 6.64 1.66
N VAL A 42 7.93 5.94 1.30
CA VAL A 42 8.11 4.53 1.66
C VAL A 42 8.17 4.33 3.16
N LEU A 43 8.93 5.16 3.88
CA LEU A 43 9.06 5.06 5.33
C LEU A 43 7.73 5.32 6.04
N ALA A 44 6.96 6.32 5.60
CA ALA A 44 5.63 6.58 6.12
C ALA A 44 4.69 5.39 5.87
N GLY A 45 4.73 4.79 4.68
CA GLY A 45 3.93 3.59 4.38
C GLY A 45 4.30 2.39 5.27
N LEU A 46 5.59 2.14 5.48
CA LEU A 46 6.05 1.06 6.37
C LEU A 46 5.69 1.34 7.84
N GLN A 47 5.78 2.60 8.28
CA GLN A 47 5.34 3.00 9.62
C GLN A 47 3.85 2.76 9.80
N TRP A 48 3.03 3.11 8.82
CA TRP A 48 1.60 2.82 8.86
C TRP A 48 1.35 1.31 8.97
N CYS A 49 2.09 0.49 8.22
CA CYS A 49 1.96 -0.97 8.28
C CYS A 49 2.32 -1.51 9.67
N GLN A 50 3.39 -1.01 10.31
CA GLN A 50 3.76 -1.39 11.67
C GLN A 50 2.67 -1.08 12.69
N GLN A 51 1.98 0.06 12.53
CA GLN A 51 0.93 0.52 13.44
C GLN A 51 -0.38 -0.26 13.28
N ASN A 52 -0.71 -0.68 12.05
CA ASN A 52 -2.05 -1.19 11.72
C ASN A 52 -2.08 -2.70 11.42
N LEU A 53 -0.99 -3.27 10.91
CA LEU A 53 -0.90 -4.69 10.55
C LEU A 53 -0.12 -5.51 11.58
N GLY A 54 0.52 -4.84 12.55
CA GLY A 54 1.31 -5.47 13.60
C GLY A 54 2.81 -5.50 13.30
N THR A 55 3.55 -6.17 14.17
CA THR A 55 5.03 -6.25 14.12
C THR A 55 5.50 -7.68 14.35
N THR A 56 6.73 -7.98 13.91
CA THR A 56 7.42 -9.23 14.26
C THR A 56 8.60 -8.92 15.19
N LYS A 57 9.16 -9.97 15.80
CA LYS A 57 10.40 -9.86 16.60
C LYS A 57 11.61 -9.48 15.73
N HIS A 58 11.55 -9.74 14.43
CA HIS A 58 12.64 -9.47 13.50
C HIS A 58 12.50 -8.08 12.90
N ARG A 59 13.60 -7.34 12.85
CA ARG A 59 13.66 -6.09 12.09
C ARG A 59 13.81 -6.41 10.61
N TYR A 60 13.33 -5.49 9.77
CA TYR A 60 13.57 -5.53 8.34
C TYR A 60 14.63 -4.49 7.95
N ASP A 61 15.40 -4.80 6.90
CA ASP A 61 16.25 -3.85 6.20
C ASP A 61 15.48 -3.27 5.00
N LEU A 62 15.72 -2.01 4.66
CA LEU A 62 15.06 -1.36 3.53
C LEU A 62 16.05 -0.97 2.43
N LYS A 63 15.77 -1.40 1.20
CA LYS A 63 16.50 -0.97 0.01
C LYS A 63 15.55 -0.37 -1.02
N ILE A 64 15.87 0.84 -1.49
CA ILE A 64 15.08 1.55 -2.49
C ILE A 64 15.91 1.74 -3.76
N TYR A 65 15.33 1.36 -4.89
CA TYR A 65 15.91 1.58 -6.21
C TYR A 65 15.07 2.60 -7.00
N TYR A 66 15.73 3.54 -7.67
CA TYR A 66 15.07 4.65 -8.38
C TYR A 66 14.97 4.40 -9.90
N TYR A 67 14.69 3.17 -10.30
CA TYR A 67 14.49 2.77 -11.69
C TYR A 67 13.36 1.74 -11.80
N ARG A 68 12.82 1.56 -13.01
CA ARG A 68 11.81 0.55 -13.29
C ARG A 68 12.45 -0.83 -13.41
N ASN A 69 11.98 -1.78 -12.61
CA ASN A 69 12.25 -3.20 -12.84
C ASN A 69 11.16 -3.78 -13.76
N SER A 70 11.54 -4.65 -14.70
CA SER A 70 10.61 -5.23 -15.68
C SER A 70 9.68 -6.29 -15.10
N ASN A 71 10.04 -6.89 -13.98
CA ASN A 71 9.40 -8.10 -13.48
C ASN A 71 8.52 -7.85 -12.25
N PHE A 72 8.90 -6.92 -11.37
CA PHE A 72 8.20 -6.67 -10.11
C PHE A 72 8.40 -5.24 -9.58
N GLY A 73 7.43 -4.74 -8.81
CA GLY A 73 7.50 -3.43 -8.14
C GLY A 73 8.25 -3.46 -6.81
N GLY A 74 8.29 -4.63 -6.16
CA GLY A 74 8.95 -4.86 -4.88
C GLY A 74 9.33 -6.33 -4.73
N LYS A 75 10.13 -6.61 -3.71
CA LYS A 75 10.45 -7.97 -3.29
C LYS A 75 10.88 -7.99 -1.82
N PHE A 76 10.31 -8.91 -1.07
CA PHE A 76 10.81 -9.32 0.23
C PHE A 76 11.81 -10.47 0.09
N GLN A 77 12.95 -10.34 0.76
CA GLN A 77 13.96 -11.37 0.87
C GLN A 77 13.96 -11.94 2.29
N SER A 78 13.48 -13.17 2.44
CA SER A 78 13.36 -13.91 3.69
C SER A 78 14.69 -14.10 4.43
N CYS A 79 15.79 -14.33 3.69
CA CYS A 79 17.10 -14.72 4.22
C CYS A 79 17.79 -13.62 5.01
N ASN A 80 17.67 -12.37 4.57
CA ASN A 80 18.26 -11.17 5.18
C ASN A 80 17.18 -10.21 5.72
N LYS A 81 15.89 -10.60 5.68
CA LYS A 81 14.75 -9.78 6.07
C LYS A 81 14.73 -8.42 5.36
N GLN A 82 15.07 -8.40 4.07
CA GLN A 82 15.16 -7.15 3.31
C GLN A 82 13.87 -6.90 2.51
N ILE A 83 13.29 -5.72 2.70
CA ILE A 83 12.25 -5.16 1.84
C ILE A 83 12.92 -4.34 0.74
N ILE A 84 12.70 -4.72 -0.52
CA ILE A 84 13.21 -4.03 -1.69
C ILE A 84 12.04 -3.38 -2.42
N ILE A 85 12.14 -2.08 -2.72
CA ILE A 85 11.11 -1.32 -3.44
C ILE A 85 11.73 -0.61 -4.66
N TYR A 86 11.08 -0.72 -5.82
CA TYR A 86 11.45 -0.03 -7.05
C TYR A 86 10.51 1.14 -7.31
N ILE A 87 11.07 2.32 -7.51
CA ILE A 87 10.33 3.57 -7.64
C ILE A 87 10.77 4.31 -8.89
N TYR A 88 9.83 4.64 -9.76
CA TYR A 88 10.05 5.41 -10.99
C TYR A 88 8.98 6.50 -11.15
N PRO A 89 9.23 7.58 -11.91
CA PRO A 89 8.38 8.78 -11.92
C PRO A 89 6.89 8.54 -12.20
N ASP A 90 6.56 7.70 -13.18
CA ASP A 90 5.17 7.45 -13.58
C ASP A 90 4.48 6.32 -12.79
N LEU A 91 5.12 5.80 -11.74
CA LEU A 91 4.50 4.81 -10.85
C LEU A 91 3.33 5.48 -10.11
N LYS A 92 2.13 4.92 -10.22
CA LYS A 92 0.96 5.39 -9.46
C LYS A 92 1.19 5.20 -7.95
N LEU A 93 0.80 6.18 -7.15
CA LEU A 93 0.97 6.12 -5.69
C LEU A 93 0.17 4.98 -5.07
N THR A 94 -0.98 4.65 -5.65
CA THR A 94 -1.77 3.46 -5.30
C THR A 94 -0.96 2.17 -5.46
N ASN A 95 -0.30 1.99 -6.60
CA ASN A 95 0.52 0.81 -6.88
C ASN A 95 1.77 0.76 -5.98
N LEU A 96 2.41 1.91 -5.73
CA LEU A 96 3.53 2.00 -4.78
C LEU A 96 3.07 1.62 -3.37
N THR A 97 1.90 2.08 -2.95
CA THR A 97 1.32 1.77 -1.63
C THR A 97 0.98 0.28 -1.53
N ASP A 98 0.34 -0.30 -2.55
CA ASP A 98 0.07 -1.75 -2.61
C ASP A 98 1.36 -2.55 -2.47
N THR A 99 2.42 -2.15 -3.19
CA THR A 99 3.72 -2.81 -3.14
C THR A 99 4.32 -2.75 -1.73
N ILE A 100 4.31 -1.57 -1.09
CA ILE A 100 4.85 -1.41 0.28
C ILE A 100 4.10 -2.33 1.26
N ILE A 101 2.76 -2.34 1.21
CA ILE A 101 1.96 -3.18 2.11
C ILE A 101 2.22 -4.66 1.82
N HIS A 102 2.26 -5.05 0.54
CA HIS A 102 2.51 -6.43 0.12
C HIS A 102 3.85 -6.96 0.64
N GLU A 103 4.95 -6.23 0.43
CA GLU A 103 6.25 -6.66 0.94
C GLU A 103 6.33 -6.66 2.46
N TYR A 104 5.58 -5.77 3.13
CA TYR A 104 5.48 -5.77 4.58
C TYR A 104 4.69 -6.98 5.11
N VAL A 105 3.62 -7.39 4.43
CA VAL A 105 2.89 -8.61 4.79
C VAL A 105 3.81 -9.83 4.65
N HIS A 106 4.61 -9.91 3.59
CA HIS A 106 5.65 -10.94 3.48
C HIS A 106 6.64 -10.88 4.65
N HIS A 107 7.04 -9.69 5.09
CA HIS A 107 7.86 -9.57 6.30
C HIS A 107 7.17 -10.18 7.55
N LEU A 108 5.86 -10.01 7.71
CA LEU A 108 5.10 -10.60 8.81
C LEU A 108 4.99 -12.14 8.67
N GLN A 109 4.61 -12.63 7.49
CA GLN A 109 4.40 -14.04 7.19
C GLN A 109 5.68 -14.86 7.36
N PHE A 110 6.81 -14.38 6.83
CA PHE A 110 8.09 -15.10 6.81
C PHE A 110 8.92 -14.86 8.08
N SER A 111 8.27 -14.71 9.23
CA SER A 111 8.95 -14.64 10.53
C SER A 111 9.54 -15.98 10.96
N ASP A 112 9.02 -17.11 10.44
CA ASP A 112 9.53 -18.46 10.63
C ASP A 112 10.03 -19.09 9.31
N LYS A 113 11.13 -19.85 9.37
CA LYS A 113 11.70 -20.60 8.24
C LYS A 113 10.78 -21.73 7.76
N SER A 114 9.88 -22.22 8.61
CA SER A 114 8.88 -23.23 8.22
C SER A 114 7.94 -22.71 7.13
N VAL A 115 7.53 -21.43 7.25
CA VAL A 115 6.66 -20.74 6.28
C VAL A 115 7.34 -20.59 4.93
N GLU A 116 8.65 -20.28 4.91
CA GLU A 116 9.40 -20.17 3.65
C GLU A 116 9.43 -21.49 2.87
N ARG A 117 9.56 -22.62 3.58
CA ARG A 117 9.54 -23.93 2.94
C ARG A 117 8.16 -24.24 2.37
N ASP A 118 7.10 -23.95 3.11
CA ASP A 118 5.73 -24.16 2.66
C ASP A 118 5.38 -23.25 1.47
N TYR A 119 5.79 -21.98 1.51
CA TYR A 119 5.67 -21.05 0.40
C TYR A 119 6.32 -21.60 -0.87
N ASN A 120 7.57 -22.06 -0.79
CA ASN A 120 8.29 -22.57 -1.96
C ASN A 120 7.65 -23.85 -2.52
N LYS A 121 7.15 -24.71 -1.63
CA LYS A 121 6.38 -25.89 -2.03
C LYS A 121 5.12 -25.47 -2.78
N LYS A 122 4.32 -24.55 -2.24
CA LYS A 122 3.11 -24.04 -2.88
C LYS A 122 3.41 -23.33 -4.20
N LEU A 123 4.48 -22.57 -4.26
CA LEU A 123 4.93 -21.93 -5.49
C LEU A 123 5.21 -22.95 -6.61
N ALA A 124 5.81 -24.09 -6.28
CA ALA A 124 6.04 -25.18 -7.25
C ALA A 124 4.75 -25.91 -7.65
N GLU A 125 3.78 -26.03 -6.74
CA GLU A 125 2.51 -26.73 -6.97
C GLU A 125 1.52 -25.92 -7.80
N VAL A 126 1.34 -24.63 -7.50
CA VAL A 126 0.26 -23.80 -8.06
C VAL A 126 0.74 -22.52 -8.75
N GLY A 127 2.03 -22.21 -8.67
CA GLY A 127 2.59 -20.98 -9.24
C GLY A 127 2.34 -19.73 -8.38
N TYR A 128 2.86 -18.58 -8.84
CA TYR A 128 2.88 -17.33 -8.07
C TYR A 128 1.48 -16.72 -7.84
N TRP A 129 0.62 -16.75 -8.85
CA TRP A 129 -0.71 -16.14 -8.78
C TRP A 129 -1.66 -16.88 -7.83
N GLU A 130 -1.54 -18.21 -7.78
CA GLU A 130 -2.40 -19.06 -6.93
C GLU A 130 -1.76 -19.41 -5.58
N ASN A 131 -0.54 -18.93 -5.31
CA ASN A 131 0.11 -19.14 -4.03
C ASN A 131 -0.72 -18.44 -2.91
N PRO A 132 -1.15 -19.16 -1.85
CA PRO A 132 -2.02 -18.61 -0.82
C PRO A 132 -1.41 -17.42 -0.07
N TYR A 133 -0.10 -17.41 0.15
CA TYR A 133 0.60 -16.30 0.80
C TYR A 133 0.58 -15.05 -0.07
N GLU A 134 0.74 -15.22 -1.38
CA GLU A 134 0.67 -14.13 -2.37
C GLU A 134 -0.75 -13.58 -2.52
N GLN A 135 -1.76 -14.44 -2.49
CA GLN A 135 -3.17 -14.03 -2.51
C GLN A 135 -3.54 -13.24 -1.26
N GLU A 136 -3.12 -13.71 -0.08
CA GLU A 136 -3.33 -13.01 1.18
C GLU A 136 -2.65 -11.63 1.16
N ALA A 137 -1.37 -11.57 0.78
CA ALA A 137 -0.62 -10.32 0.71
C ALA A 137 -1.27 -9.32 -0.27
N ARG A 138 -1.73 -9.77 -1.45
CA ARG A 138 -2.49 -8.93 -2.39
C ARG A 138 -3.82 -8.45 -1.80
N LYS A 139 -4.55 -9.33 -1.11
CA LYS A 139 -5.83 -8.99 -0.49
C LYS A 139 -5.66 -7.93 0.59
N ILE A 140 -4.72 -8.12 1.51
CA ILE A 140 -4.41 -7.17 2.59
C ILE A 140 -3.97 -5.83 2.00
N ALA A 141 -3.08 -5.82 1.00
CA ALA A 141 -2.66 -4.61 0.31
C ALA A 141 -3.85 -3.85 -0.27
N SER A 142 -4.69 -4.52 -1.07
CA SER A 142 -5.87 -3.90 -1.69
C SER A 142 -6.87 -3.35 -0.68
N GLN A 143 -7.07 -4.04 0.45
CA GLN A 143 -8.01 -3.62 1.50
C GLN A 143 -7.53 -2.36 2.23
N ASN A 144 -6.22 -2.24 2.44
CA ASN A 144 -5.62 -1.19 3.27
C ASN A 144 -5.02 -0.02 2.46
N ARG A 145 -4.89 -0.18 1.13
CA ARG A 145 -4.25 0.79 0.22
C ARG A 145 -4.71 2.22 0.43
N ASN A 146 -6.01 2.45 0.38
CA ASN A 146 -6.56 3.81 0.37
C ASN A 146 -6.34 4.48 1.73
N GLU A 147 -6.52 3.73 2.82
CA GLU A 147 -6.30 4.23 4.17
C GLU A 147 -4.83 4.58 4.39
N CYS A 148 -3.90 3.68 4.05
CA CYS A 148 -2.47 3.92 4.13
C CYS A 148 -2.05 5.12 3.28
N LEU A 149 -2.51 5.21 2.03
CA LEU A 149 -2.17 6.32 1.13
C LEU A 149 -2.69 7.67 1.66
N VAL A 150 -3.94 7.73 2.13
CA VAL A 150 -4.50 8.94 2.75
C VAL A 150 -3.71 9.31 4.01
N TRP A 151 -3.35 8.33 4.83
CA TRP A 151 -2.55 8.56 6.03
C TRP A 151 -1.18 9.15 5.68
N ILE A 152 -0.45 8.57 4.72
CA ILE A 152 0.85 9.08 4.25
C ILE A 152 0.70 10.53 3.78
N LEU A 153 -0.28 10.81 2.92
CA LEU A 153 -0.46 12.14 2.34
C LEU A 153 -0.89 13.19 3.36
N ARG A 154 -1.65 12.82 4.40
CA ARG A 154 -2.05 13.74 5.48
C ARG A 154 -0.94 14.00 6.49
N HIS A 155 -0.25 12.95 6.93
CA HIS A 155 0.85 13.07 7.90
C HIS A 155 1.99 13.95 7.37
N ASN A 156 2.21 13.94 6.06
CA ASN A 156 3.28 14.69 5.41
C ASN A 156 2.85 16.07 4.87
N ARG A 157 1.59 16.50 5.07
CA ARG A 157 1.12 17.87 4.77
C ARG A 157 1.32 18.84 5.94
N LEU A 158 1.87 18.37 7.07
CA LEU A 158 2.05 19.14 8.30
C LEU A 158 3.50 19.62 8.54
N CYS A 159 4.32 19.73 7.49
CA CYS A 159 5.66 20.32 7.56
C CYS A 159 5.85 21.33 6.43
#